data_AF-A0A956XXF2-F1
#
_entry.id   AF-A0A956XXF2-F1
#
_cell.length_a   1.000
_cell.length_b   1.000
_cell.length_c   1.000
_cell.angle_alpha   90.00
_cell.angle_beta   90.00
_cell.angle_gamma   90.00
#
_symmetry.space_group_name_H-M   'P 1'
#
loop_
_entity.id
_entity.type
_entity.pdbx_description
1 polymer ?
#
loop_
_entity_poly.entity_id
_entity_poly.type
_entity_poly.pdbx_seq_one_letter_code
_entity_poly.pdbx_strand_id
1 'polypeptide(L)'
;MSENTQPQEQDDLFPVVVIGAGLAGLAAAAHLAGRGVEPLVLDADSLWPGGRLSGGKPDIIEHEGQEWTFRTEHSVHGVWGGYVNLRATIERFTDTKLQLSYGEDWVNRWGKHVRYMEAGNAVRSKYIPAPFHYLNLLFNPNIWANIAPWDFLSLPGLLLSIMLTVGFDPIAEERTLDGLPMSLFFRGWTPNLRATFTGLAVNLLAAPVEDIDLTGLIAGLRFYTMLRRDAWQLHFFPADSHTSLIQPLIDSIDAHDGYVMGGMTVTRLDRSEGSWQVVATAGTGEVRRFHTRHVIIATDAPGAERLLAASKATADAIDDMIFPRGLRNAVVHLWYKTAPPEGVMGGMLTGDFLPDNFFWLHRLYDDFREWHEATGGSAIELHVYGPKDVLDLPDHNLMAA
;
A
#
# COMPACT_ATOMS: atom_id res chain seq x y z
N MET A 1 -30.22 13.08 55.43
CA MET A 1 -29.61 11.95 54.70
C MET A 1 -30.24 11.93 53.33
N SER A 2 -29.65 12.67 52.38
CA SER A 2 -30.02 12.63 50.97
C SER A 2 -28.94 11.79 50.30
N GLU A 3 -29.33 10.58 49.87
CA GLU A 3 -28.46 9.70 49.10
C GLU A 3 -28.09 10.37 47.78
N ASN A 4 -26.78 10.44 47.58
CA ASN A 4 -26.13 11.02 46.43
C ASN A 4 -26.17 9.96 45.31
N THR A 5 -27.22 9.95 44.49
CA THR A 5 -27.26 9.15 43.26
C THR A 5 -26.25 9.73 42.28
N GLN A 6 -25.04 9.15 42.24
CA GLN A 6 -24.15 9.26 41.10
C GLN A 6 -24.87 8.69 39.86
N PRO A 7 -24.73 9.31 38.68
CA PRO A 7 -25.23 8.70 37.46
C PRO A 7 -24.45 7.40 37.23
N GLN A 8 -25.16 6.27 37.22
CA GLN A 8 -24.60 5.01 36.72
C GLN A 8 -24.26 5.23 35.24
N GLU A 9 -22.96 5.29 34.92
CA GLU A 9 -22.47 5.08 33.55
C GLU A 9 -23.08 3.77 33.08
N GLN A 10 -24.00 3.85 32.12
CA GLN A 10 -24.51 2.68 31.43
C GLN A 10 -23.34 2.17 30.59
N ASP A 11 -22.55 1.28 31.18
CA ASP A 11 -21.41 0.62 30.52
C ASP A 11 -21.97 -0.22 29.36
N ASP A 12 -22.05 0.37 28.17
CA ASP A 12 -22.44 -0.33 26.96
C ASP A 12 -21.45 -1.50 26.74
N LEU A 13 -21.96 -2.72 26.91
CA LEU A 13 -21.19 -3.93 26.66
C LEU A 13 -21.21 -4.21 25.15
N PHE A 14 -20.15 -3.83 24.46
CA PHE A 14 -19.99 -4.12 23.04
C PHE A 14 -19.66 -5.61 22.82
N PRO A 15 -20.22 -6.26 21.78
CA PRO A 15 -19.80 -7.61 21.41
C PRO A 15 -18.31 -7.68 21.05
N VAL A 16 -17.82 -6.70 20.27
CA VAL A 16 -16.44 -6.62 19.80
C VAL A 16 -15.99 -5.16 19.77
N VAL A 17 -14.79 -4.89 20.27
CA VAL A 17 -14.09 -3.60 20.03
C VAL A 17 -12.93 -3.85 19.09
N VAL A 18 -12.86 -3.08 18.00
CA VAL A 18 -11.78 -3.09 17.01
C VAL A 18 -10.92 -1.84 17.22
N ILE A 19 -9.62 -2.02 17.40
CA ILE A 19 -8.69 -0.93 17.70
C ILE A 19 -7.89 -0.63 16.43
N GLY A 20 -8.15 0.54 15.83
CA GLY A 20 -7.61 1.01 14.57
C GLY A 20 -8.63 0.92 13.43
N ALA A 21 -8.96 2.06 12.82
CA ALA A 21 -9.77 2.20 11.63
C ALA A 21 -8.92 2.25 10.34
N GLY A 22 -7.81 1.51 10.31
CA GLY A 22 -7.11 1.20 9.06
C GLY A 22 -7.91 0.19 8.22
N LEU A 23 -7.43 -0.13 7.00
CA LEU A 23 -8.09 -1.11 6.13
C LEU A 23 -8.41 -2.45 6.82
N ALA A 24 -7.49 -2.97 7.64
CA ALA A 24 -7.68 -4.22 8.36
C ALA A 24 -8.83 -4.15 9.37
N GLY A 25 -8.89 -3.07 10.15
CA GLY A 25 -9.92 -2.88 11.17
C GLY A 25 -11.29 -2.59 10.56
N LEU A 26 -11.35 -1.73 9.55
CA LEU A 26 -12.60 -1.44 8.82
C LEU A 26 -13.13 -2.67 8.08
N ALA A 27 -12.27 -3.46 7.45
CA ALA A 27 -12.68 -4.72 6.84
C ALA A 27 -13.22 -5.70 7.90
N ALA A 28 -12.51 -5.87 9.03
CA ALA A 28 -12.97 -6.73 10.11
C ALA A 28 -14.34 -6.28 10.65
N ALA A 29 -14.52 -4.99 10.91
CA ALA A 29 -15.76 -4.41 11.38
C ALA A 29 -16.90 -4.57 10.38
N ALA A 30 -16.69 -4.28 9.09
CA ALA A 30 -17.71 -4.48 8.06
C ALA A 30 -18.16 -5.95 7.96
N HIS A 31 -17.22 -6.89 8.09
CA HIS A 31 -17.52 -8.32 8.11
C HIS A 31 -18.29 -8.79 9.36
N LEU A 32 -18.04 -8.18 10.52
CA LEU A 32 -18.76 -8.43 11.78
C LEU A 32 -20.17 -7.85 11.72
N ALA A 33 -20.29 -6.57 11.34
CA ALA A 33 -21.55 -5.85 11.24
C ALA A 33 -22.48 -6.53 10.22
N GLY A 34 -21.97 -6.88 9.03
CA GLY A 34 -22.71 -7.65 8.01
C GLY A 34 -23.14 -9.06 8.44
N ARG A 35 -22.73 -9.53 9.63
CA ARG A 35 -23.16 -10.80 10.26
C ARG A 35 -24.00 -10.57 11.52
N GLY A 36 -24.42 -9.33 11.81
CA GLY A 36 -25.21 -8.98 12.99
C GLY A 36 -24.40 -8.96 14.30
N VAL A 37 -23.06 -8.85 14.23
CA VAL A 37 -22.22 -8.63 15.40
C VAL A 37 -21.81 -7.17 15.40
N GLU A 38 -22.44 -6.36 16.27
CA GLU A 38 -22.21 -4.93 16.45
C GLU A 38 -20.76 -4.63 16.89
N PRO A 39 -19.90 -4.09 16.00
CA PRO A 39 -18.55 -3.69 16.35
C PRO A 39 -18.47 -2.21 16.76
N LEU A 40 -17.64 -1.90 17.75
CA LEU A 40 -17.15 -0.54 17.99
C LEU A 40 -15.71 -0.43 17.49
N VAL A 41 -15.47 0.40 16.48
CA VAL A 41 -14.13 0.72 15.98
C VAL A 41 -13.64 1.99 16.67
N LEU A 42 -12.47 1.93 17.29
CA LEU A 42 -11.79 3.08 17.92
C LEU A 42 -10.54 3.42 17.11
N ASP A 43 -10.45 4.66 16.63
CA ASP A 43 -9.25 5.15 15.95
C ASP A 43 -8.64 6.35 16.67
N ALA A 44 -7.30 6.45 16.63
CA ALA A 44 -6.58 7.55 17.26
C ALA A 44 -6.74 8.85 16.46
N ASP A 45 -6.85 8.78 15.13
CA ASP A 45 -7.13 9.93 14.29
C ASP A 45 -8.61 10.30 14.39
N SER A 46 -8.89 11.60 14.45
CA SER A 46 -10.25 12.13 14.59
C SER A 46 -10.90 12.51 13.26
N LEU A 47 -10.10 12.65 12.22
CA LEU A 47 -10.51 13.20 10.93
C LEU A 47 -10.32 12.19 9.80
N TRP A 48 -9.24 11.41 9.84
CA TRP A 48 -8.80 10.66 8.67
C TRP A 48 -8.59 9.17 8.95
N PRO A 49 -9.68 8.39 9.08
CA PRO A 49 -9.60 6.93 9.11
C PRO A 49 -9.00 6.40 7.80
N GLY A 50 -8.50 5.16 7.83
CA GLY A 50 -7.87 4.49 6.70
C GLY A 50 -6.40 4.14 6.92
N GLY A 51 -5.76 4.69 7.95
CA GLY A 51 -4.37 4.41 8.28
C GLY A 51 -3.45 4.77 7.12
N ARG A 52 -2.77 3.78 6.52
CA ARG A 52 -1.88 4.01 5.35
C ARG A 52 -2.62 4.35 4.04
N LEU A 53 -3.94 4.20 4.01
CA LEU A 53 -4.79 4.65 2.89
C LEU A 53 -5.37 6.05 3.11
N SER A 54 -5.08 6.66 4.27
CA SER A 54 -5.64 7.94 4.64
C SER A 54 -5.08 9.07 3.77
N GLY A 55 -5.93 10.01 3.41
CA GLY A 55 -5.62 11.21 2.66
C GLY A 55 -5.96 12.42 3.47
N GLY A 56 -4.94 13.20 3.83
CA GLY A 56 -5.06 14.29 4.77
C GLY A 56 -5.80 15.50 4.19
N LYS A 57 -5.28 16.69 4.51
CA LYS A 57 -5.87 17.92 3.97
C LYS A 57 -5.71 17.95 2.45
N PRO A 58 -6.72 18.43 1.70
CA PRO A 58 -6.59 18.66 0.27
C PRO A 58 -5.45 19.61 -0.06
N ASP A 59 -4.81 19.39 -1.22
CA ASP A 59 -3.86 20.34 -1.80
C ASP A 59 -4.62 21.47 -2.48
N ILE A 60 -4.13 22.70 -2.30
CA ILE A 60 -4.76 23.91 -2.85
C ILE A 60 -3.73 24.65 -3.70
N ILE A 61 -4.08 24.91 -4.96
CA ILE A 61 -3.24 25.64 -5.92
C ILE A 61 -4.03 26.79 -6.51
N GLU A 62 -3.45 27.99 -6.47
CA GLU A 62 -3.96 29.14 -7.23
C GLU A 62 -3.34 29.15 -8.63
N HIS A 63 -4.18 29.14 -9.67
CA HIS A 63 -3.75 29.19 -11.06
C HIS A 63 -4.69 30.08 -11.88
N GLU A 64 -4.12 31.06 -12.60
CA GLU A 64 -4.87 32.02 -13.44
C GLU A 64 -6.05 32.72 -12.72
N GLY A 65 -5.92 32.96 -11.41
CA GLY A 65 -6.95 33.61 -10.60
C GLY A 65 -8.09 32.69 -10.15
N GLN A 66 -7.98 31.38 -10.39
CA GLN A 66 -8.87 30.35 -9.86
C GLN A 66 -8.14 29.49 -8.82
N GLU A 67 -8.83 29.18 -7.74
CA GLU A 67 -8.39 28.21 -6.74
C GLU A 67 -8.79 26.79 -7.20
N TRP A 68 -7.84 25.87 -7.18
CA TRP A 68 -8.01 24.46 -7.49
C TRP A 68 -7.75 23.64 -6.23
N THR A 69 -8.65 22.72 -5.91
CA THR A 69 -8.53 21.82 -4.76
C THR A 69 -8.40 20.39 -5.24
N PHE A 70 -7.40 19.68 -4.74
CA PHE A 70 -7.13 18.29 -5.08
C PHE A 70 -7.25 17.42 -3.82
N ARG A 71 -8.04 16.36 -3.90
CA ARG A 71 -8.13 15.39 -2.80
C ARG A 71 -6.80 14.66 -2.70
N THR A 72 -6.28 14.57 -1.49
CA THR A 72 -5.03 13.86 -1.23
C THR A 72 -5.31 12.46 -0.75
N GLU A 73 -4.33 11.57 -0.96
CA GLU A 73 -4.19 10.29 -0.28
C GLU A 73 -2.72 10.12 0.08
N HIS A 74 -2.39 9.20 1.00
CA HIS A 74 -1.01 8.94 1.39
C HIS A 74 -0.11 8.64 0.17
N SER A 75 -0.64 7.91 -0.80
CA SER A 75 -0.02 7.60 -2.09
C SER A 75 -1.07 7.01 -3.03
N VAL A 76 -0.80 6.95 -4.32
CA VAL A 76 -1.59 6.18 -5.29
C VAL A 76 -1.49 4.69 -4.97
N HIS A 77 -2.65 4.05 -4.83
CA HIS A 77 -2.75 2.63 -4.52
C HIS A 77 -3.20 1.79 -5.71
N GLY A 78 -2.32 0.89 -6.15
CA GLY A 78 -2.61 -0.10 -7.17
C GLY A 78 -3.26 -1.37 -6.61
N VAL A 79 -4.38 -1.81 -7.19
CA VAL A 79 -5.06 -3.07 -6.89
C VAL A 79 -4.73 -4.12 -7.95
N TRP A 80 -3.79 -5.00 -7.62
CA TRP A 80 -3.35 -6.08 -8.52
C TRP A 80 -4.41 -7.15 -8.74
N GLY A 81 -4.26 -7.97 -9.79
CA GLY A 81 -5.18 -9.06 -10.11
C GLY A 81 -5.22 -10.12 -9.00
N GLY A 82 -4.10 -10.35 -8.32
CA GLY A 82 -3.98 -11.30 -7.21
C GLY A 82 -4.69 -10.91 -5.91
N TYR A 83 -5.22 -9.68 -5.79
CA TYR A 83 -5.80 -9.16 -4.55
C TYR A 83 -7.25 -9.64 -4.35
N VAL A 84 -7.46 -10.95 -4.36
CA VAL A 84 -8.79 -11.57 -4.34
C VAL A 84 -9.61 -11.19 -3.10
N ASN A 85 -8.97 -11.07 -1.94
CA ASN A 85 -9.65 -10.69 -0.69
C ASN A 85 -10.09 -9.22 -0.72
N LEU A 86 -9.22 -8.29 -1.14
CA LEU A 86 -9.59 -6.87 -1.25
C LEU A 86 -10.71 -6.67 -2.28
N ARG A 87 -10.62 -7.35 -3.42
CA ARG A 87 -11.67 -7.31 -4.45
C ARG A 87 -13.00 -7.82 -3.93
N ALA A 88 -13.01 -8.93 -3.19
CA ALA A 88 -14.21 -9.44 -2.56
C ALA A 88 -14.75 -8.51 -1.46
N THR A 89 -13.89 -7.81 -0.71
CA THR A 89 -14.29 -6.79 0.26
C THR A 89 -14.97 -5.61 -0.44
N ILE A 90 -14.36 -5.07 -1.50
CA ILE A 90 -14.93 -4.00 -2.33
C ILE A 90 -16.31 -4.43 -2.86
N GLU A 91 -16.38 -5.58 -3.51
CA GLU A 91 -17.62 -6.10 -4.10
C GLU A 91 -18.74 -6.28 -3.08
N ARG A 92 -18.41 -6.65 -1.84
CA ARG A 92 -19.39 -6.95 -0.80
C ARG A 92 -19.91 -5.72 -0.07
N PHE A 93 -19.05 -4.73 0.17
CA PHE A 93 -19.35 -3.63 1.10
C PHE A 93 -19.35 -2.26 0.46
N THR A 94 -19.01 -2.14 -0.83
CA THR A 94 -18.95 -0.86 -1.53
C THR A 94 -19.52 -0.97 -2.94
N ASP A 95 -19.87 0.18 -3.53
CA ASP A 95 -20.26 0.27 -4.95
C ASP A 95 -19.08 0.62 -5.87
N THR A 96 -17.87 0.69 -5.30
CA THR A 96 -16.65 1.17 -5.97
C THR A 96 -16.31 0.30 -7.18
N LYS A 97 -16.18 0.95 -8.33
CA LYS A 97 -15.72 0.31 -9.57
C LYS A 97 -14.27 0.68 -9.83
N LEU A 98 -13.39 -0.31 -9.69
CA LEU A 98 -11.97 -0.16 -9.97
C LEU A 98 -11.75 0.14 -11.46
N GLN A 99 -10.85 1.08 -11.76
CA GLN A 99 -10.45 1.44 -13.11
C GLN A 99 -9.31 0.54 -13.58
N LEU A 100 -9.43 -0.09 -14.76
CA LEU A 100 -8.36 -0.93 -15.31
C LEU A 100 -7.22 -0.06 -15.87
N SER A 101 -5.98 -0.37 -15.49
CA SER A 101 -4.80 0.15 -16.18
C SER A 101 -4.50 -0.68 -17.43
N TYR A 102 -4.64 -0.05 -18.60
CA TYR A 102 -4.38 -0.68 -19.90
C TYR A 102 -2.90 -0.97 -20.17
N GLY A 103 -1.99 -0.56 -19.29
CA GLY A 103 -0.58 -0.90 -19.40
C GLY A 103 0.21 -0.42 -18.20
N GLU A 104 1.52 -0.59 -18.28
CA GLU A 104 2.48 -0.10 -17.30
C GLU A 104 3.76 0.27 -18.03
N ASP A 105 4.20 1.52 -17.88
CA ASP A 105 5.40 2.01 -18.54
C ASP A 105 6.63 1.73 -17.68
N TRP A 106 7.65 1.14 -18.29
CA TRP A 106 8.97 0.96 -17.69
C TRP A 106 9.90 1.98 -18.31
N VAL A 107 10.31 2.95 -17.51
CA VAL A 107 11.19 4.04 -17.92
C VAL A 107 12.56 3.83 -17.29
N ASN A 108 13.59 3.82 -18.12
CA ASN A 108 14.95 3.58 -17.69
C ASN A 108 15.83 4.78 -18.06
N ARG A 109 16.68 5.22 -17.13
CA ARG A 109 17.67 6.28 -17.36
C ARG A 109 19.10 5.77 -17.12
N TRP A 110 19.96 6.07 -18.07
CA TRP A 110 21.42 5.95 -17.95
C TRP A 110 22.10 7.26 -18.34
N GLY A 111 22.58 8.00 -17.35
CA GLY A 111 23.11 9.35 -17.51
C GLY A 111 22.08 10.29 -18.13
N LYS A 112 22.29 10.65 -19.41
CA LYS A 112 21.41 11.54 -20.19
C LYS A 112 20.43 10.80 -21.10
N HIS A 113 20.53 9.48 -21.19
CA HIS A 113 19.67 8.69 -22.07
C HIS A 113 18.48 8.17 -21.27
N VAL A 114 17.27 8.51 -21.71
CA VAL A 114 16.03 7.98 -21.17
C VAL A 114 15.37 7.11 -22.23
N ARG A 115 14.95 5.92 -21.85
CA ARG A 115 14.27 4.95 -22.71
C ARG A 115 12.98 4.53 -22.02
N TYR A 116 11.90 4.42 -22.78
CA TYR A 116 10.59 4.05 -22.27
C TYR A 116 10.04 2.85 -23.05
N MET A 117 9.26 2.02 -22.36
CA MET A 117 8.61 0.85 -22.94
C MET A 117 7.35 0.52 -22.14
N GLU A 118 6.22 0.34 -22.83
CA GLU A 118 5.07 -0.30 -22.22
C GLU A 118 5.39 -1.79 -22.01
N ALA A 119 5.42 -2.21 -20.75
CA ALA A 119 5.82 -3.54 -20.33
C ALA A 119 4.66 -4.34 -19.74
N GLY A 120 3.68 -3.68 -19.12
CA GLY A 120 2.54 -4.32 -18.47
C GLY A 120 1.77 -5.26 -19.40
N ASN A 121 1.41 -4.83 -20.62
CA ASN A 121 0.73 -5.71 -21.58
C ASN A 121 1.62 -6.85 -22.07
N ALA A 122 2.90 -6.57 -22.29
CA ALA A 122 3.84 -7.57 -22.75
C ALA A 122 3.95 -8.70 -21.72
N VAL A 123 4.14 -8.37 -20.43
CA VAL A 123 4.21 -9.34 -19.33
C VAL A 123 2.93 -10.18 -19.25
N ARG A 124 1.75 -9.57 -19.29
CA ARG A 124 0.46 -10.30 -19.21
C ARG A 124 0.03 -10.98 -20.51
N SER A 125 0.84 -10.91 -21.56
CA SER A 125 0.49 -11.40 -22.90
C SER A 125 0.27 -12.91 -22.94
N LYS A 126 -0.58 -13.34 -23.88
CA LYS A 126 -1.01 -14.74 -23.98
C LYS A 126 -0.01 -15.69 -24.63
N TYR A 127 0.99 -15.18 -25.34
CA TYR A 127 1.83 -15.98 -26.24
C TYR A 127 2.78 -16.92 -25.48
N ILE A 128 3.49 -16.42 -24.46
CA ILE A 128 4.34 -17.23 -23.60
C ILE A 128 3.66 -17.35 -22.22
N PRO A 129 3.45 -18.58 -21.70
CA PRO A 129 2.82 -18.80 -20.40
C PRO A 129 3.80 -18.58 -19.25
N ALA A 130 3.25 -18.44 -18.04
CA ALA A 130 4.03 -18.51 -16.80
C ALA A 130 4.76 -19.85 -16.69
N PRO A 131 6.00 -19.90 -16.14
CA PRO A 131 6.74 -18.79 -15.53
C PRO A 131 7.63 -17.99 -16.51
N PHE A 132 7.51 -18.22 -17.82
CA PHE A 132 8.37 -17.63 -18.84
C PHE A 132 7.76 -16.40 -19.54
N HIS A 133 6.61 -15.91 -19.07
CA HIS A 133 5.84 -14.84 -19.73
C HIS A 133 6.60 -13.51 -19.84
N TYR A 134 7.64 -13.25 -19.04
CA TYR A 134 8.51 -12.08 -19.23
C TYR A 134 9.25 -12.09 -20.57
N LEU A 135 9.46 -13.26 -21.19
CA LEU A 135 10.07 -13.35 -22.52
C LEU A 135 9.19 -12.69 -23.60
N ASN A 136 7.90 -12.46 -23.33
CA ASN A 136 7.05 -11.67 -24.22
C ASN A 136 7.56 -10.23 -24.38
N LEU A 137 8.33 -9.71 -23.42
CA LEU A 137 8.96 -8.39 -23.52
C LEU A 137 9.90 -8.30 -24.74
N LEU A 138 10.53 -9.41 -25.15
CA LEU A 138 11.41 -9.48 -26.33
C LEU A 138 10.67 -9.22 -27.66
N PHE A 139 9.33 -9.30 -27.67
CA PHE A 139 8.52 -8.95 -28.83
C PHE A 139 8.26 -7.45 -28.95
N ASN A 140 8.55 -6.65 -27.92
CA ASN A 140 8.46 -5.20 -27.99
C ASN A 140 9.75 -4.65 -28.63
N PRO A 141 9.69 -3.94 -29.78
CA PRO A 141 10.89 -3.44 -30.45
C PRO A 141 11.74 -2.50 -29.58
N ASN A 142 11.12 -1.77 -28.65
CA ASN A 142 11.81 -0.83 -27.78
C ASN A 142 12.75 -1.53 -26.78
N ILE A 143 12.54 -2.81 -26.48
CA ILE A 143 13.43 -3.52 -25.55
C ILE A 143 14.82 -3.77 -26.11
N TRP A 144 14.95 -3.89 -27.44
CA TRP A 144 16.25 -4.09 -28.10
C TRP A 144 17.14 -2.86 -28.00
N ALA A 145 16.54 -1.73 -27.66
CA ALA A 145 17.25 -0.51 -27.30
C ALA A 145 17.88 -0.63 -25.89
N ASN A 146 17.31 -1.45 -25.02
CA ASN A 146 17.73 -1.69 -23.63
C ASN A 146 18.54 -2.98 -23.43
N ILE A 147 18.60 -3.88 -24.41
CA ILE A 147 19.29 -5.17 -24.32
C ILE A 147 20.49 -5.17 -25.26
N ALA A 148 21.68 -5.43 -24.72
CA ALA A 148 22.87 -5.67 -25.51
C ALA A 148 23.02 -7.15 -25.89
N PRO A 149 23.71 -7.50 -27.00
CA PRO A 149 23.89 -8.90 -27.40
C PRO A 149 24.55 -9.79 -26.34
N TRP A 150 25.41 -9.24 -25.47
CA TRP A 150 26.02 -10.01 -24.37
C TRP A 150 25.07 -10.23 -23.19
N ASP A 151 23.94 -9.52 -23.10
CA ASP A 151 22.98 -9.73 -22.02
C ASP A 151 22.33 -11.12 -22.10
N PHE A 152 22.35 -11.76 -23.27
CA PHE A 152 21.98 -13.17 -23.45
C PHE A 152 22.86 -14.15 -22.66
N LEU A 153 24.06 -13.74 -22.22
CA LEU A 153 24.87 -14.52 -21.28
C LEU A 153 24.19 -14.66 -19.91
N SER A 154 23.17 -13.86 -19.62
CA SER A 154 22.37 -13.95 -18.40
C SER A 154 21.36 -15.10 -18.44
N LEU A 155 21.08 -15.72 -19.59
CA LEU A 155 20.03 -16.75 -19.72
C LEU A 155 20.17 -17.91 -18.72
N PRO A 156 21.37 -18.48 -18.47
CA PRO A 156 21.52 -19.50 -17.43
C PRO A 156 21.20 -18.97 -16.03
N GLY A 157 21.63 -17.75 -15.71
CA GLY A 157 21.32 -17.09 -14.43
C GLY A 157 19.83 -16.85 -14.27
N LEU A 158 19.16 -16.31 -15.29
CA LEU A 158 17.71 -16.10 -15.34
C LEU A 158 16.96 -17.43 -15.13
N LEU A 159 17.39 -18.50 -15.78
CA LEU A 159 16.77 -19.82 -15.60
C LEU A 159 16.91 -20.30 -14.15
N LEU A 160 18.08 -20.13 -13.53
CA LEU A 160 18.26 -20.45 -12.11
C LEU A 160 17.35 -19.62 -11.21
N SER A 161 17.22 -18.31 -11.48
CA SER A 161 16.32 -17.42 -10.74
C SER A 161 14.86 -17.88 -10.86
N ILE A 162 14.39 -18.22 -12.07
CA ILE A 162 13.04 -18.74 -12.29
C ILE A 162 12.84 -20.07 -11.56
N MET A 163 13.79 -21.01 -11.66
CA MET A 163 13.71 -22.30 -10.96
C MET A 163 13.68 -22.12 -9.45
N LEU A 164 14.46 -21.18 -8.91
CA LEU A 164 14.44 -20.82 -7.50
C LEU A 164 13.07 -20.27 -7.09
N THR A 165 12.51 -19.31 -7.84
CA THR A 165 11.20 -18.74 -7.52
C THR A 165 10.08 -19.77 -7.64
N VAL A 166 10.13 -20.68 -8.60
CA VAL A 166 9.11 -21.73 -8.79
C VAL A 166 9.24 -22.83 -7.73
N GLY A 167 10.47 -23.23 -7.42
CA GLY A 167 10.79 -24.39 -6.58
C GLY A 167 10.79 -24.12 -5.08
N PHE A 168 10.79 -22.86 -4.65
CA PHE A 168 10.73 -22.48 -3.24
C PHE A 168 9.53 -21.58 -2.97
N ASP A 169 8.63 -22.01 -2.08
CA ASP A 169 7.49 -21.22 -1.61
C ASP A 169 7.69 -20.81 -0.15
N PRO A 170 8.22 -19.61 0.14
CA PRO A 170 8.49 -19.21 1.51
C PRO A 170 7.23 -19.11 2.38
N ILE A 171 6.08 -18.79 1.78
CA ILE A 171 4.81 -18.62 2.51
C ILE A 171 4.20 -19.99 2.80
N ALA A 172 4.10 -20.86 1.79
CA ALA A 172 3.47 -22.17 1.96
C ALA A 172 4.34 -23.17 2.72
N GLU A 173 5.67 -23.05 2.63
CA GLU A 173 6.61 -23.92 3.35
C GLU A 173 6.95 -23.41 4.75
N GLU A 174 6.50 -22.19 5.11
CA GLU A 174 6.82 -21.51 6.38
C GLU A 174 8.34 -21.47 6.63
N ARG A 175 9.10 -21.20 5.56
CA ARG A 175 10.57 -21.20 5.57
C ARG A 175 11.11 -19.90 4.98
N THR A 176 12.18 -19.42 5.59
CA THR A 176 12.87 -18.20 5.19
C THR A 176 14.30 -18.53 4.75
N LEU A 177 14.81 -17.69 3.85
CA LEU A 177 16.22 -17.66 3.44
C LEU A 177 16.92 -16.48 4.14
N ASP A 178 16.80 -16.44 5.47
CA ASP A 178 17.20 -15.30 6.28
C ASP A 178 18.66 -14.90 6.08
N GLY A 179 18.89 -13.59 6.05
CA GLY A 179 20.22 -12.99 5.89
C GLY A 179 20.79 -13.07 4.48
N LEU A 180 20.09 -13.69 3.52
CA LEU A 180 20.50 -13.70 2.13
C LEU A 180 19.99 -12.45 1.40
N PRO A 181 20.88 -11.63 0.80
CA PRO A 181 20.45 -10.43 0.09
C PRO A 181 19.80 -10.78 -1.24
N MET A 182 18.89 -9.91 -1.71
CA MET A 182 18.27 -10.02 -3.03
C MET A 182 19.30 -10.16 -4.17
N SER A 183 20.50 -9.59 -4.03
CA SER A 183 21.53 -9.64 -5.07
C SER A 183 21.92 -11.06 -5.50
N LEU A 184 21.73 -12.06 -4.63
CA LEU A 184 21.94 -13.47 -4.96
C LEU A 184 20.94 -13.99 -5.99
N PHE A 185 19.72 -13.43 -6.03
CA PHE A 185 18.72 -13.76 -7.04
C PHE A 185 19.24 -13.48 -8.46
N PHE A 186 20.05 -12.43 -8.62
CA PHE A 186 20.61 -11.99 -9.90
C PHE A 186 21.99 -12.59 -10.19
N ARG A 187 22.38 -13.67 -9.53
CA ARG A 187 23.66 -14.35 -9.78
C ARG A 187 23.71 -14.89 -11.21
N GLY A 188 24.77 -14.54 -11.93
CA GLY A 188 24.92 -14.90 -13.35
C GLY A 188 24.22 -13.96 -14.32
N TRP A 189 23.55 -12.91 -13.82
CA TRP A 189 22.99 -11.86 -14.67
C TRP A 189 24.06 -10.81 -14.99
N THR A 190 24.03 -10.33 -16.23
CA THR A 190 24.82 -9.17 -16.67
C THR A 190 24.45 -7.91 -15.89
N PRO A 191 25.37 -6.92 -15.78
CA PRO A 191 25.12 -5.70 -15.03
C PRO A 191 23.88 -4.93 -15.50
N ASN A 192 23.64 -4.88 -16.81
CA ASN A 192 22.53 -4.14 -17.41
C ASN A 192 21.16 -4.73 -17.04
N LEU A 193 20.98 -6.05 -17.22
CA LEU A 193 19.73 -6.72 -16.82
C LEU A 193 19.54 -6.71 -15.32
N ARG A 194 20.62 -6.88 -14.54
CA ARG A 194 20.54 -6.78 -13.08
C ARG A 194 19.98 -5.43 -12.64
N ALA A 195 20.52 -4.32 -13.15
CA ALA A 195 20.06 -2.99 -12.76
C ALA A 195 18.57 -2.77 -13.07
N THR A 196 18.11 -3.19 -14.25
CA THR A 196 16.69 -3.09 -14.64
C THR A 196 15.78 -3.87 -13.69
N PHE A 197 16.12 -5.11 -13.38
CA PHE A 197 15.29 -5.98 -12.53
C PHE A 197 15.48 -5.72 -11.02
N THR A 198 16.56 -5.07 -10.61
CA THR A 198 16.65 -4.50 -9.26
C THR A 198 15.60 -3.41 -9.06
N GLY A 199 15.41 -2.51 -10.05
CA GLY A 199 14.35 -1.51 -9.98
C GLY A 199 12.95 -2.13 -9.92
N LEU A 200 12.72 -3.21 -10.67
CA LEU A 200 11.49 -4.01 -10.56
C LEU A 200 11.28 -4.54 -9.13
N ALA A 201 12.32 -5.07 -8.48
CA ALA A 201 12.20 -5.58 -7.11
C ALA A 201 11.86 -4.49 -6.10
N VAL A 202 12.48 -3.30 -6.23
CA VAL A 202 12.20 -2.13 -5.39
C VAL A 202 10.76 -1.66 -5.58
N ASN A 203 10.29 -1.53 -6.83
CA ASN A 203 8.89 -1.22 -7.13
C ASN A 203 7.93 -2.25 -6.53
N LEU A 204 8.23 -3.54 -6.66
CA LEU A 204 7.35 -4.63 -6.26
C LEU A 204 7.16 -4.71 -4.74
N LEU A 205 8.21 -4.41 -3.98
CA LEU A 205 8.23 -4.54 -2.52
C LEU A 205 8.17 -3.20 -1.79
N ALA A 206 8.20 -2.08 -2.51
CA ALA A 206 8.15 -0.73 -1.96
C ALA A 206 9.18 -0.52 -0.83
N ALA A 207 10.40 -1.02 -1.07
CA ALA A 207 11.48 -1.06 -0.09
C ALA A 207 12.84 -0.76 -0.74
N PRO A 208 13.77 -0.12 -0.03
CA PRO A 208 15.09 0.15 -0.56
C PRO A 208 15.86 -1.16 -0.76
N VAL A 209 16.82 -1.13 -1.69
CA VAL A 209 17.59 -2.31 -2.13
C VAL A 209 18.23 -3.07 -0.96
N GLU A 210 18.73 -2.36 0.04
CA GLU A 210 19.39 -2.92 1.22
C GLU A 210 18.45 -3.65 2.18
N ASP A 211 17.15 -3.34 2.17
CA ASP A 211 16.15 -3.95 3.06
C ASP A 211 15.40 -5.11 2.38
N ILE A 212 15.60 -5.31 1.07
CA ILE A 212 15.01 -6.44 0.34
C ILE A 212 15.91 -7.67 0.46
N ASP A 213 15.40 -8.69 1.15
CA ASP A 213 16.03 -10.00 1.24
C ASP A 213 15.60 -10.94 0.09
N LEU A 214 16.29 -12.07 -0.04
CA LEU A 214 16.00 -13.07 -1.07
C LEU A 214 14.61 -13.70 -0.87
N THR A 215 14.20 -13.90 0.38
CA THR A 215 12.89 -14.47 0.73
C THR A 215 11.76 -13.57 0.25
N GLY A 216 11.81 -12.28 0.60
CA GLY A 216 10.83 -11.28 0.23
C GLY A 216 10.72 -11.10 -1.28
N LEU A 217 11.86 -11.08 -2.00
CA LEU A 217 11.85 -11.03 -3.46
C LEU A 217 11.16 -12.26 -4.08
N ILE A 218 11.49 -13.47 -3.61
CA ILE A 218 10.85 -14.70 -4.12
C ILE A 218 9.34 -14.69 -3.81
N ALA A 219 8.95 -14.34 -2.58
CA ALA A 219 7.56 -14.24 -2.17
C ALA A 219 6.79 -13.23 -3.04
N GLY A 220 7.34 -12.03 -3.22
CA GLY A 220 6.77 -10.98 -4.06
C GLY A 220 6.60 -11.43 -5.50
N LEU A 221 7.64 -11.99 -6.12
CA LEU A 221 7.58 -12.49 -7.50
C LEU A 221 6.51 -13.58 -7.65
N ARG A 222 6.42 -14.53 -6.72
CA ARG A 222 5.38 -15.58 -6.75
C ARG A 222 3.99 -14.99 -6.65
N PHE A 223 3.79 -14.04 -5.74
CA PHE A 223 2.50 -13.43 -5.45
C PHE A 223 1.98 -12.57 -6.62
N TYR A 224 2.84 -11.73 -7.18
CA TYR A 224 2.41 -10.74 -8.18
C TYR A 224 2.42 -11.25 -9.62
N THR A 225 3.24 -12.24 -9.99
CA THR A 225 3.45 -12.49 -11.43
C THR A 225 4.05 -13.85 -11.83
N MET A 226 5.08 -14.34 -11.15
CA MET A 226 5.89 -15.48 -11.63
C MET A 226 5.04 -16.72 -11.93
N LEU A 227 4.05 -17.02 -11.09
CA LEU A 227 3.20 -18.20 -11.25
C LEU A 227 1.93 -17.92 -12.08
N ARG A 228 1.56 -16.64 -12.24
CA ARG A 228 0.31 -16.22 -12.89
C ARG A 228 0.52 -14.87 -13.57
N ARG A 229 0.58 -14.88 -14.90
CA ARG A 229 0.75 -13.65 -15.69
C ARG A 229 -0.42 -12.67 -15.57
N ASP A 230 -1.64 -13.19 -15.32
CA ASP A 230 -2.87 -12.42 -15.16
C ASP A 230 -2.96 -11.72 -13.80
N ALA A 231 -2.14 -12.13 -12.81
CA ALA A 231 -1.99 -11.38 -11.57
C ALA A 231 -1.34 -10.00 -11.80
N TRP A 232 -0.54 -9.85 -12.87
CA TRP A 232 0.04 -8.58 -13.33
C TRP A 232 -0.98 -7.70 -14.08
N GLN A 233 -2.18 -7.59 -13.53
CA GLN A 233 -3.24 -6.71 -14.01
C GLN A 233 -3.55 -5.66 -12.95
N LEU A 234 -3.07 -4.46 -13.18
CA LEU A 234 -3.22 -3.33 -12.27
C LEU A 234 -4.55 -2.62 -12.48
N HIS A 235 -5.23 -2.33 -11.39
CA HIS A 235 -6.38 -1.43 -11.37
C HIS A 235 -6.14 -0.33 -10.34
N PHE A 236 -6.84 0.79 -10.49
CA PHE A 236 -6.81 1.91 -9.55
C PHE A 236 -8.20 2.22 -9.02
N PHE A 237 -8.24 2.90 -7.88
CA PHE A 237 -9.49 3.47 -7.38
C PHE A 237 -9.96 4.63 -8.28
N PRO A 238 -11.28 4.87 -8.37
CA PRO A 238 -11.79 5.93 -9.23
C PRO A 238 -11.62 7.34 -8.65
N ALA A 239 -11.38 7.45 -7.35
CA ALA A 239 -11.03 8.66 -6.63
C ALA A 239 -10.00 8.29 -5.55
N ASP A 240 -9.64 9.24 -4.69
CA ASP A 240 -8.82 8.99 -3.50
C ASP A 240 -9.35 7.80 -2.67
N SER A 241 -8.45 7.14 -1.95
CA SER A 241 -8.78 5.96 -1.15
C SER A 241 -9.88 6.21 -0.11
N HIS A 242 -10.01 7.44 0.42
CA HIS A 242 -11.05 7.75 1.39
C HIS A 242 -12.45 7.67 0.74
N THR A 243 -12.64 8.41 -0.36
CA THR A 243 -13.88 8.38 -1.16
C THR A 243 -14.18 6.98 -1.71
N SER A 244 -13.15 6.28 -2.19
CA SER A 244 -13.33 5.04 -2.93
C SER A 244 -13.44 3.78 -2.07
N LEU A 245 -13.02 3.80 -0.80
CA LEU A 245 -12.97 2.59 0.01
C LEU A 245 -13.27 2.83 1.48
N ILE A 246 -12.61 3.81 2.11
CA ILE A 246 -12.73 4.02 3.56
C ILE A 246 -14.13 4.47 3.94
N GLN A 247 -14.64 5.54 3.32
CA GLN A 247 -15.97 6.05 3.63
C GLN A 247 -17.06 5.02 3.30
N PRO A 248 -17.06 4.33 2.14
CA PRO A 248 -18.01 3.25 1.89
C PRO A 248 -17.97 2.10 2.92
N LEU A 249 -16.79 1.74 3.44
CA LEU A 249 -16.70 0.74 4.51
C LEU A 249 -17.31 1.25 5.82
N ILE A 250 -17.09 2.51 6.17
CA ILE A 250 -17.70 3.15 7.35
C ILE A 250 -19.22 3.17 7.19
N ASP A 251 -19.73 3.63 6.03
CA ASP A 251 -21.16 3.66 5.72
C ASP A 251 -21.78 2.26 5.83
N SER A 252 -21.06 1.23 5.35
CA SER A 252 -21.50 -0.16 5.47
C SER A 252 -21.51 -0.67 6.92
N ILE A 253 -20.61 -0.18 7.79
CA ILE A 253 -20.60 -0.54 9.22
C ILE A 253 -21.79 0.12 9.91
N ASP A 254 -21.97 1.42 9.70
CA ASP A 254 -23.05 2.21 10.30
C ASP A 254 -24.44 1.70 9.86
N ALA A 255 -24.58 1.27 8.60
CA ALA A 255 -25.82 0.68 8.09
C ALA A 255 -26.18 -0.67 8.73
N HIS A 256 -25.24 -1.32 9.42
CA HIS A 256 -25.43 -2.61 10.11
C HIS A 256 -25.19 -2.48 11.62
N ASP A 257 -25.59 -1.34 12.18
CA ASP A 257 -25.58 -1.03 13.62
C ASP A 257 -24.17 -1.05 14.25
N GLY A 258 -23.10 -0.98 13.47
CA GLY A 258 -21.75 -0.76 13.99
C GLY A 258 -21.42 0.71 14.16
N TYR A 259 -20.32 1.00 14.87
CA TYR A 259 -19.87 2.38 15.09
C TYR A 259 -18.39 2.53 14.81
N VAL A 260 -18.03 3.68 14.24
CA VAL A 260 -16.64 4.11 14.09
C VAL A 260 -16.45 5.42 14.85
N MET A 261 -15.54 5.41 15.84
CA MET A 261 -15.26 6.54 16.70
C MET A 261 -13.78 6.92 16.59
N GLY A 262 -13.52 8.06 15.94
CA GLY A 262 -12.19 8.66 15.84
C GLY A 262 -11.80 9.46 17.09
N GLY A 263 -10.53 9.86 17.13
CA GLY A 263 -9.97 10.70 18.20
C GLY A 263 -9.82 9.99 19.55
N MET A 264 -9.85 8.66 19.55
CA MET A 264 -9.77 7.79 20.73
C MET A 264 -8.52 6.91 20.66
N THR A 265 -7.47 7.33 21.38
CA THR A 265 -6.25 6.52 21.48
C THR A 265 -6.43 5.47 22.57
N VAL A 266 -6.51 4.19 22.19
CA VAL A 266 -6.50 3.10 23.18
C VAL A 266 -5.12 2.99 23.80
N THR A 267 -5.05 3.07 25.13
CA THR A 267 -3.79 3.10 25.89
C THR A 267 -3.58 1.87 26.76
N ARG A 268 -4.65 1.15 27.13
CA ARG A 268 -4.56 -0.04 27.97
C ARG A 268 -5.74 -0.99 27.78
N LEU A 269 -5.46 -2.27 27.93
CA LEU A 269 -6.43 -3.36 27.99
C LEU A 269 -6.37 -4.00 29.39
N ASP A 270 -7.49 -3.97 30.08
CA ASP A 270 -7.66 -4.58 31.38
C ASP A 270 -8.61 -5.79 31.26
N ARG A 271 -8.30 -6.88 31.99
CA ARG A 271 -9.15 -8.08 32.00
C ARG A 271 -10.16 -7.97 33.13
N SER A 272 -11.45 -8.11 32.79
CA SER A 272 -12.57 -8.18 33.75
C SER A 272 -13.22 -9.56 33.68
N GLU A 273 -13.99 -9.97 34.71
CA GLU A 273 -14.57 -11.33 34.77
C GLU A 273 -15.35 -11.68 33.48
N GLY A 274 -14.77 -12.55 32.64
CA GLY A 274 -15.34 -12.97 31.36
C GLY A 274 -15.35 -11.93 30.24
N SER A 275 -14.72 -10.76 30.41
CA SER A 275 -14.73 -9.64 29.46
C SER A 275 -13.41 -8.85 29.44
N TRP A 276 -13.34 -7.85 28.57
CA TRP A 276 -12.27 -6.88 28.48
C TRP A 276 -12.81 -5.49 28.80
N GLN A 277 -11.98 -4.69 29.46
CA GLN A 277 -12.15 -3.25 29.56
C GLN A 277 -11.08 -2.58 28.69
N VAL A 278 -11.52 -1.84 27.68
CA VAL A 278 -10.67 -1.07 26.78
C VAL A 278 -10.60 0.36 27.28
N VAL A 279 -9.41 0.82 27.68
CA VAL A 279 -9.18 2.16 28.18
C VAL A 279 -8.64 3.03 27.04
N ALA A 280 -9.42 4.04 26.66
CA ALA A 280 -9.08 4.98 25.61
C ALA A 280 -8.98 6.41 26.15
N THR A 281 -8.08 7.19 25.57
CA THR A 281 -7.89 8.60 25.89
C THR A 281 -8.27 9.41 24.66
N ALA A 282 -9.23 10.32 24.82
CA ALA A 282 -9.62 11.26 23.80
C ALA A 282 -8.53 12.31 23.56
N GLY A 283 -8.52 12.97 22.40
CA GLY A 283 -7.60 14.10 22.13
C GLY A 283 -7.68 15.25 23.15
N THR A 284 -8.79 15.38 23.88
CA THR A 284 -8.99 16.34 24.98
C THR A 284 -8.31 15.93 26.30
N GLY A 285 -7.80 14.70 26.39
CA GLY A 285 -7.29 14.08 27.62
C GLY A 285 -8.35 13.36 28.46
N GLU A 286 -9.62 13.39 28.05
CA GLU A 286 -10.69 12.62 28.68
C GLU A 286 -10.42 11.12 28.55
N VAL A 287 -10.51 10.37 29.65
CA VAL A 287 -10.36 8.92 29.64
C VAL A 287 -11.74 8.27 29.61
N ARG A 288 -11.96 7.42 28.60
CA ARG A 288 -13.16 6.60 28.43
C ARG A 288 -12.85 5.12 28.61
N ARG A 289 -13.85 4.37 29.07
CA ARG A 289 -13.76 2.93 29.27
C ARG A 289 -14.87 2.27 28.48
N PHE A 290 -14.52 1.25 27.71
CA PHE A 290 -15.46 0.47 26.94
C PHE A 290 -15.39 -0.98 27.39
N HIS A 291 -16.53 -1.58 27.67
CA HIS A 291 -16.60 -2.99 28.07
C HIS A 291 -16.93 -3.84 26.86
N THR A 292 -16.22 -4.98 26.70
CA THR A 292 -16.42 -5.85 25.53
C THR A 292 -16.11 -7.31 25.80
N ARG A 293 -16.70 -8.22 25.02
CA ARG A 293 -16.35 -9.65 25.08
C ARG A 293 -15.08 -9.97 24.30
N HIS A 294 -14.86 -9.29 23.18
CA HIS A 294 -13.75 -9.54 22.27
C HIS A 294 -13.05 -8.23 21.89
N VAL A 295 -11.73 -8.31 21.75
CA VAL A 295 -10.90 -7.19 21.28
C VAL A 295 -10.17 -7.66 20.04
N ILE A 296 -10.20 -6.84 18.99
CA ILE A 296 -9.39 -7.00 17.78
C ILE A 296 -8.39 -5.84 17.75
N ILE A 297 -7.10 -6.14 17.76
CA ILE A 297 -6.05 -5.13 17.61
C ILE A 297 -5.69 -5.07 16.13
N ALA A 298 -6.12 -4.00 15.45
CA ALA A 298 -5.93 -3.74 14.03
C ALA A 298 -5.04 -2.50 13.80
N THR A 299 -4.13 -2.22 14.73
CA THR A 299 -3.14 -1.15 14.62
C THR A 299 -1.91 -1.59 13.82
N ASP A 300 -0.98 -0.67 13.56
CA ASP A 300 0.35 -1.05 13.09
C ASP A 300 1.11 -1.85 14.17
N ALA A 301 2.16 -2.57 13.76
CA ALA A 301 2.92 -3.44 14.65
C ALA A 301 3.55 -2.67 15.84
N PRO A 302 4.19 -1.49 15.67
CA PRO A 302 4.63 -0.69 16.80
C PRO A 302 3.50 -0.23 17.73
N GLY A 303 2.32 0.11 17.20
CA GLY A 303 1.13 0.44 18.00
C GLY A 303 0.64 -0.74 18.83
N ALA A 304 0.62 -1.93 18.23
CA ALA A 304 0.23 -3.17 18.90
C ALA A 304 1.23 -3.52 20.01
N GLU A 305 2.54 -3.47 19.71
CA GLU A 305 3.63 -3.69 20.68
C GLU A 305 3.47 -2.79 21.91
N ARG A 306 3.28 -1.47 21.69
CA ARG A 306 3.09 -0.51 22.78
C ARG A 306 1.84 -0.79 23.61
N LEU A 307 0.71 -1.06 22.96
CA LEU A 307 -0.56 -1.32 23.64
C LEU A 307 -0.48 -2.60 24.49
N LEU A 308 0.06 -3.68 23.91
CA LEU A 308 0.20 -4.96 24.59
C LEU A 308 1.16 -4.83 25.78
N ALA A 309 2.28 -4.10 25.63
CA ALA A 309 3.27 -3.89 26.69
C ALA A 309 2.72 -3.05 27.84
N ALA A 310 1.88 -2.07 27.54
CA ALA A 310 1.21 -1.25 28.55
C ALA A 310 0.10 -2.00 29.32
N SER A 311 -0.27 -3.20 28.86
CA SER A 311 -1.43 -3.95 29.34
C SER A 311 -0.98 -5.21 30.09
N LYS A 312 -1.15 -5.22 31.42
CA LYS A 312 -0.72 -6.34 32.27
C LYS A 312 -1.31 -7.69 31.82
N ALA A 313 -2.54 -7.69 31.30
CA ALA A 313 -3.23 -8.90 30.87
C ALA A 313 -2.63 -9.54 29.60
N THR A 314 -1.83 -8.81 28.84
CA THR A 314 -1.26 -9.27 27.56
C THR A 314 0.26 -9.20 27.50
N ALA A 315 0.91 -8.65 28.53
CA ALA A 315 2.35 -8.43 28.56
C ALA A 315 3.16 -9.72 28.32
N ASP A 316 2.74 -10.84 28.92
CA ASP A 316 3.44 -12.13 28.78
C ASP A 316 3.37 -12.70 27.37
N ALA A 317 2.36 -12.33 26.57
CA ALA A 317 2.18 -12.85 25.21
C ALA A 317 3.10 -12.18 24.18
N ILE A 318 3.76 -11.08 24.55
CA ILE A 318 4.62 -10.30 23.65
C ILE A 318 5.90 -11.07 23.30
N ASP A 319 6.42 -11.87 24.24
CA ASP A 319 7.67 -12.60 24.08
C ASP A 319 7.60 -13.64 22.95
N ASP A 320 6.39 -14.09 22.60
CA ASP A 320 6.12 -15.03 21.51
C ASP A 320 5.73 -14.35 20.19
N MET A 321 5.75 -13.02 20.11
CA MET A 321 5.31 -12.23 18.96
C MET A 321 6.46 -11.54 18.23
N ILE A 322 6.28 -11.34 16.92
CA ILE A 322 7.17 -10.55 16.07
C ILE A 322 6.46 -9.25 15.72
N PHE A 323 7.11 -8.12 15.96
CA PHE A 323 6.62 -6.79 15.60
C PHE A 323 7.51 -6.15 14.53
N PRO A 324 7.17 -6.31 13.24
CA PRO A 324 7.93 -5.69 12.15
C PRO A 324 7.97 -4.16 12.29
N ARG A 325 9.11 -3.57 11.93
CA ARG A 325 9.24 -2.11 11.83
C ARG A 325 8.77 -1.62 10.46
N GLY A 326 8.24 -0.40 10.42
CA GLY A 326 7.90 0.26 9.17
C GLY A 326 9.15 0.76 8.44
N LEU A 327 9.09 0.77 7.11
CA LEU A 327 10.09 1.41 6.27
C LEU A 327 9.67 2.85 5.96
N ARG A 328 10.64 3.74 5.82
CA ARG A 328 10.41 5.12 5.40
C ARG A 328 10.28 5.17 3.88
N ASN A 329 9.37 6.00 3.39
CA ASN A 329 9.21 6.34 1.98
C ASN A 329 8.77 7.81 1.88
N ALA A 330 8.88 8.37 0.68
CA ALA A 330 8.35 9.68 0.36
C ALA A 330 7.52 9.60 -0.92
N VAL A 331 6.51 10.48 -0.99
CA VAL A 331 5.63 10.65 -2.13
C VAL A 331 5.69 12.13 -2.49
N VAL A 332 5.90 12.43 -3.78
CA VAL A 332 6.06 13.80 -4.27
C VAL A 332 5.04 14.05 -5.37
N HIS A 333 4.21 15.07 -5.19
CA HIS A 333 3.31 15.57 -6.23
C HIS A 333 3.91 16.78 -6.92
N LEU A 334 3.96 16.75 -8.25
CA LEU A 334 4.49 17.83 -9.08
C LEU A 334 3.48 18.22 -10.15
N TRP A 335 3.18 19.51 -10.24
CA TRP A 335 2.32 20.10 -11.27
C TRP A 335 3.17 20.77 -12.37
N TYR A 336 2.84 20.45 -13.61
CA TYR A 336 3.52 20.95 -14.80
C TYR A 336 2.55 21.70 -15.70
N LYS A 337 3.05 22.73 -16.38
CA LYS A 337 2.29 23.52 -17.38
C LYS A 337 1.96 22.75 -18.66
N THR A 338 2.60 21.60 -18.88
CA THR A 338 2.47 20.82 -20.10
C THR A 338 2.21 19.38 -19.73
N ALA A 339 1.24 18.77 -20.39
CA ALA A 339 0.97 17.35 -20.24
C ALA A 339 1.93 16.45 -21.03
N PRO A 340 2.24 15.24 -20.51
CA PRO A 340 2.94 14.20 -21.27
C PRO A 340 2.10 13.72 -22.47
N PRO A 341 2.71 13.09 -23.49
CA PRO A 341 1.96 12.41 -24.55
C PRO A 341 0.96 11.39 -23.98
N GLU A 342 -0.14 11.14 -24.69
CA GLU A 342 -1.10 10.09 -24.31
C GLU A 342 -0.39 8.76 -24.02
N GLY A 343 -0.87 8.04 -23.01
CA GLY A 343 -0.25 6.79 -22.57
C GLY A 343 -0.94 6.20 -21.35
N VAL A 344 -0.19 5.39 -20.61
CA VAL A 344 -0.69 4.66 -19.44
C VAL A 344 -0.85 5.55 -18.20
N MET A 345 -1.52 5.04 -17.17
CA MET A 345 -1.79 5.77 -15.92
C MET A 345 -0.55 5.92 -15.03
N GLY A 346 0.43 5.03 -15.16
CA GLY A 346 1.65 5.05 -14.35
C GLY A 346 2.61 3.94 -14.73
N GLY A 347 3.66 3.82 -13.93
CA GLY A 347 4.73 2.88 -14.21
C GLY A 347 5.87 2.94 -13.20
N MET A 348 6.98 2.32 -13.59
CA MET A 348 8.20 2.29 -12.79
C MET A 348 9.35 3.01 -13.49
N LEU A 349 10.23 3.54 -12.65
CA LEU A 349 11.45 4.23 -13.00
C LEU A 349 12.63 3.38 -12.53
N THR A 350 13.61 3.19 -13.41
CA THR A 350 14.75 2.30 -13.18
C THR A 350 16.05 2.92 -13.67
N GLY A 351 17.20 2.37 -13.24
CA GLY A 351 18.51 2.92 -13.58
C GLY A 351 18.87 4.06 -12.65
N ASP A 352 19.25 5.21 -13.21
CA ASP A 352 19.75 6.37 -12.45
C ASP A 352 18.63 7.31 -11.94
N PHE A 353 17.37 6.90 -11.99
CA PHE A 353 16.29 7.69 -11.38
C PHE A 353 16.36 7.62 -9.86
N LEU A 354 16.07 8.74 -9.21
CA LEU A 354 15.79 8.75 -7.77
C LEU A 354 14.40 8.17 -7.45
N PRO A 355 13.30 8.66 -8.06
CA PRO A 355 11.99 8.04 -7.86
C PRO A 355 11.93 6.65 -8.48
N ASP A 356 11.20 5.77 -7.83
CA ASP A 356 11.02 4.37 -8.20
C ASP A 356 9.73 4.15 -9.00
N ASN A 357 8.67 4.90 -8.68
CA ASN A 357 7.36 4.82 -9.34
C ASN A 357 6.84 6.18 -9.74
N PHE A 358 5.95 6.18 -10.73
CA PHE A 358 5.21 7.38 -11.09
C PHE A 358 3.76 7.09 -11.48
N PHE A 359 2.89 8.06 -11.23
CA PHE A 359 1.48 8.02 -11.59
C PHE A 359 1.02 9.38 -12.12
N TRP A 360 0.36 9.39 -13.27
CA TRP A 360 -0.20 10.60 -13.86
C TRP A 360 -1.60 10.83 -13.30
N LEU A 361 -1.72 11.73 -12.32
CA LEU A 361 -2.94 11.91 -11.52
C LEU A 361 -4.15 12.35 -12.36
N HIS A 362 -3.94 13.19 -13.38
CA HIS A 362 -4.98 13.60 -14.34
C HIS A 362 -5.57 12.46 -15.18
N ARG A 363 -4.92 11.28 -15.20
CA ARG A 363 -5.42 10.05 -15.84
C ARG A 363 -6.15 9.14 -14.88
N LEU A 364 -6.07 9.42 -13.58
CA LEU A 364 -6.64 8.60 -12.50
C LEU A 364 -7.86 9.26 -11.89
N TYR A 365 -7.74 10.53 -11.51
CA TYR A 365 -8.71 11.21 -10.64
C TYR A 365 -9.36 12.39 -11.34
N ASP A 366 -10.63 12.62 -11.01
CA ASP A 366 -11.51 13.56 -11.71
C ASP A 366 -11.11 15.02 -11.48
N ASP A 367 -10.75 15.40 -10.25
CA ASP A 367 -10.27 16.75 -9.90
C ASP A 367 -9.00 17.14 -10.67
N PHE A 368 -8.06 16.20 -10.80
CA PHE A 368 -6.87 16.41 -11.64
C PHE A 368 -7.19 16.45 -13.13
N ARG A 369 -8.22 15.71 -13.59
CA ARG A 369 -8.66 15.73 -14.98
C ARG A 369 -9.33 17.06 -15.34
N GLU A 370 -10.20 17.57 -14.47
CA GLU A 370 -10.84 18.88 -14.64
C GLU A 370 -9.78 19.99 -14.76
N TRP A 371 -8.75 19.96 -13.91
CA TRP A 371 -7.62 20.90 -14.01
C TRP A 371 -6.83 20.73 -15.32
N HIS A 372 -6.58 19.48 -15.76
CA HIS A 372 -5.91 19.20 -17.03
C HIS A 372 -6.72 19.75 -18.23
N GLU A 373 -8.03 19.54 -18.25
CA GLU A 373 -8.91 20.04 -19.32
C GLU A 373 -8.97 21.57 -19.37
N ALA A 374 -8.94 22.22 -18.20
CA ALA A 374 -8.98 23.69 -18.11
C ALA A 374 -7.66 24.37 -18.47
N THR A 375 -6.52 23.76 -18.12
CA THR A 375 -5.21 24.42 -18.18
C THR A 375 -4.25 23.84 -19.21
N GLY A 376 -4.50 22.61 -19.68
CA GLY A 376 -3.53 21.82 -20.46
C GLY A 376 -2.33 21.30 -19.66
N GLY A 377 -2.28 21.54 -18.34
CA GLY A 377 -1.23 21.08 -17.45
C GLY A 377 -1.36 19.60 -17.07
N SER A 378 -0.33 19.03 -16.43
CA SER A 378 -0.39 17.69 -15.84
C SER A 378 0.14 17.66 -14.41
N ALA A 379 -0.46 16.83 -13.56
CA ALA A 379 0.08 16.46 -12.26
C ALA A 379 0.63 15.03 -12.31
N ILE A 380 1.77 14.82 -11.66
CA ILE A 380 2.41 13.53 -11.49
C ILE A 380 2.68 13.28 -10.01
N GLU A 381 2.47 12.06 -9.58
CA GLU A 381 2.93 11.54 -8.30
C GLU A 381 4.17 10.68 -8.51
N LEU A 382 5.18 10.85 -7.67
CA LEU A 382 6.43 10.10 -7.68
C LEU A 382 6.63 9.42 -6.33
N HIS A 383 6.99 8.13 -6.33
CA HIS A 383 7.34 7.43 -5.09
C HIS A 383 8.86 7.28 -4.97
N VAL A 384 9.39 7.49 -3.77
CA VAL A 384 10.79 7.31 -3.42
C VAL A 384 10.88 6.36 -2.22
N TYR A 385 11.40 5.15 -2.43
CA TYR A 385 11.57 4.14 -1.38
C TYR A 385 12.97 4.16 -0.76
N GLY A 386 13.92 4.82 -1.42
CA GLY A 386 15.26 5.05 -0.90
C GLY A 386 16.19 5.67 -1.94
N PRO A 387 17.51 5.70 -1.65
CA PRO A 387 18.15 5.21 -0.44
C PRO A 387 17.80 6.07 0.81
N LYS A 388 18.03 5.53 2.01
CA LYS A 388 17.55 6.15 3.27
C LYS A 388 18.06 7.57 3.52
N ASP A 389 19.28 7.87 3.10
CA ASP A 389 19.91 9.19 3.24
C ASP A 389 19.22 10.26 2.38
N VAL A 390 18.63 9.87 1.25
CA VAL A 390 17.85 10.80 0.42
C VAL A 390 16.59 11.26 1.13
N LEU A 391 15.97 10.39 1.93
CA LEU A 391 14.80 10.75 2.74
C LEU A 391 15.12 11.66 3.93
N ASP A 392 16.41 11.91 4.21
CA ASP A 392 16.87 12.88 5.21
C ASP A 392 17.20 14.25 4.58
N LEU A 393 17.16 14.35 3.25
CA LEU A 393 17.39 15.62 2.55
C LEU A 393 16.15 16.53 2.66
N PRO A 394 16.35 17.86 2.59
CA PRO A 394 15.24 18.80 2.47
C PRO A 394 14.37 18.54 1.22
N ASP A 395 13.08 18.87 1.29
CA ASP A 395 12.11 18.64 0.21
C ASP A 395 12.55 19.16 -1.17
N HIS A 396 13.25 20.30 -1.21
CA HIS A 396 13.73 20.88 -2.46
C HIS A 396 14.76 20.00 -3.20
N ASN A 397 15.46 19.12 -2.48
CA ASN A 397 16.37 18.14 -3.08
C ASN A 397 15.61 16.98 -3.74
N LEU A 398 14.47 16.58 -3.17
CA LEU A 398 13.60 15.55 -3.76
C LEU A 398 12.93 16.05 -5.04
N MET A 399 12.69 17.36 -5.15
CA MET A 399 12.11 17.98 -6.35
C MET A 399 13.12 18.21 -7.51
N ALA A 400 14.42 18.09 -7.26
CA ALA A 400 15.48 18.44 -8.23
C ALA A 400 16.17 17.23 -8.89
N ALA A 401 15.78 16.01 -8.54
CA ALA A 401 16.46 14.76 -8.91
C ALA A 401 16.06 14.17 -10.28
#